data_AF-A0A6P4XUG2-F1
#
_entry.id   AF-A0A6P4XUG2-F1
#
_cell.length_a   1.000
_cell.length_b   1.000
_cell.length_c   1.000
_cell.angle_alpha   90.00
_cell.angle_beta   90.00
_cell.angle_gamma   90.00
#
_symmetry.space_group_name_H-M   'P 1'
#
loop_
_entity.id
_entity.type
_entity.pdbx_description
1 polymer ?
#
loop_
_entity_poly.entity_id
_entity_poly.type
_entity_poly.pdbx_seq_one_letter_code
_entity_poly.pdbx_strand_id
1 'polypeptide(L)'
;MTDKTLPPFTIHGGSTSSLDTLVRKKHMSKSRDRSVLCGVAAAVVLAVLVSGSIVLAFYMGEIAKKPKSPEEVSESTNDEYEESLLELVGGMNCTEVTEVLEKLQQGETRDLGPAVEVSRHVEFKEYLRGRASEIQCQVDETYFYGDKLDADSEETRAKRSIRYCPSYWVGDGWCDPGCNTAGYRYDDGDCCPDTCGARRRRYRCGIAGYNCHDQSGPPAAFTSSTRLCYRWYPDGDGGQCGGGAARHLCANVDRMTPYYRDDTDNRGGGCRMSWRIESSYSASWFRNVQLCYRWYADGDGGQCGSAGGGGPNGEFCAAVNQWTTYYRDDTDRRGGGRQFMRC
;
A
#
# COMPACT_ATOMS: atom_id res chain seq x y z
N MET A 1 -40.98 -18.20 -23.68
CA MET A 1 -40.28 -19.03 -22.69
C MET A 1 -39.55 -20.14 -23.43
N THR A 2 -38.34 -19.85 -23.89
CA THR A 2 -37.44 -20.86 -24.45
C THR A 2 -36.08 -20.61 -23.85
N ASP A 3 -35.71 -21.53 -22.97
CA ASP A 3 -34.44 -21.63 -22.28
C ASP A 3 -33.32 -21.86 -23.32
N LYS A 4 -32.36 -20.93 -23.38
CA LYS A 4 -31.15 -21.05 -24.19
C LYS A 4 -29.97 -21.09 -23.25
N THR A 5 -29.58 -22.30 -22.90
CA THR A 5 -28.31 -22.64 -22.28
C THR A 5 -27.15 -22.22 -23.18
N LEU A 6 -26.24 -21.40 -22.63
CA LEU A 6 -24.99 -21.00 -23.28
C LEU A 6 -23.93 -22.10 -23.09
N PRO A 7 -23.06 -22.35 -24.09
CA PRO A 7 -21.99 -23.35 -24.00
C PRO A 7 -20.77 -22.84 -23.18
N PRO A 8 -19.92 -23.78 -22.68
CA PRO A 8 -18.79 -23.44 -21.82
C PRO A 8 -17.63 -22.80 -22.56
N PHE A 9 -16.89 -21.97 -21.82
CA PHE A 9 -15.74 -21.18 -22.22
C PHE A 9 -14.49 -22.04 -22.40
N THR A 10 -13.73 -21.83 -23.49
CA THR A 10 -12.44 -22.47 -23.76
C THR A 10 -11.32 -21.43 -23.70
N ILE A 11 -10.35 -21.62 -22.81
CA ILE A 11 -9.12 -20.83 -22.77
C ILE A 11 -8.06 -21.52 -23.64
N HIS A 12 -7.61 -20.87 -24.71
CA HIS A 12 -6.49 -21.32 -25.51
C HIS A 12 -5.17 -20.81 -24.92
N GLY A 13 -4.41 -21.71 -24.28
CA GLY A 13 -3.00 -21.48 -23.93
C GLY A 13 -2.13 -21.58 -25.17
N GLY A 14 -1.54 -20.46 -25.58
CA GLY A 14 -0.56 -20.40 -26.68
C GLY A 14 0.74 -21.09 -26.32
N SER A 15 1.05 -22.14 -27.08
CA SER A 15 2.31 -22.89 -27.06
C SER A 15 3.51 -22.00 -27.44
N THR A 16 4.53 -21.98 -26.58
CA THR A 16 5.87 -21.47 -26.90
C THR A 16 6.70 -22.58 -27.54
N SER A 17 7.24 -22.34 -28.74
CA SER A 17 8.31 -23.17 -29.27
C SER A 17 9.37 -22.37 -30.04
N SER A 18 10.58 -22.90 -29.92
CA SER A 18 11.80 -22.66 -30.71
C SER A 18 12.72 -21.51 -30.29
N LEU A 19 13.53 -21.82 -29.28
CA LEU A 19 14.89 -21.32 -29.10
C LEU A 19 15.81 -22.13 -30.02
N ASP A 20 16.54 -21.47 -30.92
CA ASP A 20 17.67 -22.08 -31.59
C ASP A 20 18.88 -21.13 -31.67
N THR A 21 19.95 -21.58 -31.03
CA THR A 21 21.36 -21.47 -31.43
C THR A 21 21.99 -20.10 -31.69
N LEU A 22 22.83 -19.64 -30.73
CA LEU A 22 24.17 -19.14 -31.08
C LEU A 22 25.18 -19.31 -29.93
N VAL A 23 25.98 -20.38 -30.02
CA VAL A 23 27.21 -20.55 -29.25
C VAL A 23 28.30 -19.65 -29.84
N ARG A 24 28.80 -18.68 -29.08
CA ARG A 24 30.07 -18.01 -29.41
C ARG A 24 30.96 -17.89 -28.17
N LYS A 25 31.92 -18.82 -28.09
CA LYS A 25 33.11 -18.74 -27.23
C LYS A 25 33.90 -17.46 -27.57
N LYS A 26 34.21 -16.65 -26.55
CA LYS A 26 35.41 -15.78 -26.57
C LYS A 26 36.06 -15.79 -25.20
N HIS A 27 37.28 -16.32 -25.18
CA HIS A 27 38.29 -16.17 -24.14
C HIS A 27 38.87 -14.74 -24.17
N MET A 28 38.96 -14.07 -23.03
CA MET A 28 40.04 -13.14 -22.59
C MET A 28 39.90 -13.01 -21.05
N SER A 29 40.79 -13.58 -20.23
CA SER A 29 42.08 -13.07 -19.76
C SER A 29 42.01 -11.90 -18.75
N LYS A 30 42.32 -12.25 -17.48
CA LYS A 30 43.12 -11.54 -16.46
C LYS A 30 42.64 -10.21 -15.85
N SER A 31 42.60 -10.22 -14.50
CA SER A 31 43.49 -9.45 -13.60
C SER A 31 42.87 -8.38 -12.69
N ARG A 32 43.07 -8.61 -11.38
CA ARG A 32 43.44 -7.71 -10.27
C ARG A 32 42.39 -6.90 -9.48
N ASP A 33 42.46 -7.18 -8.18
CA ASP A 33 42.57 -6.26 -7.02
C ASP A 33 41.48 -5.22 -6.78
N ARG A 34 40.63 -5.49 -5.78
CA ARG A 34 40.06 -4.46 -4.90
C ARG A 34 39.95 -4.98 -3.45
N SER A 35 41.03 -4.78 -2.71
CA SER A 35 41.10 -4.94 -1.25
C SER A 35 41.50 -3.61 -0.61
N VAL A 36 40.70 -2.55 -0.74
CA VAL A 36 40.86 -1.31 0.06
C VAL A 36 39.50 -0.62 0.15
N LEU A 37 38.66 -0.98 1.12
CA LEU A 37 37.46 -0.19 1.48
C LEU A 37 36.87 -0.51 2.87
N CYS A 38 37.70 -0.98 3.82
CA CYS A 38 37.28 -1.17 5.23
C CYS A 38 37.89 -0.18 6.23
N GLY A 39 38.74 0.76 5.80
CA GLY A 39 39.50 1.62 6.73
C GLY A 39 38.85 2.96 7.10
N VAL A 40 37.95 3.51 6.28
CA VAL A 40 37.50 4.91 6.45
C VAL A 40 36.20 5.01 7.25
N ALA A 41 35.35 3.98 7.24
CA ALA A 41 34.09 4.00 8.00
C ALA A 41 34.29 3.90 9.52
N ALA A 42 35.33 3.19 9.99
CA ALA A 42 35.59 3.02 11.43
C ALA A 42 36.16 4.29 12.09
N ALA A 43 36.89 5.12 11.35
CA ALA A 43 37.50 6.34 11.89
C ALA A 43 36.48 7.47 12.10
N VAL A 44 35.42 7.54 11.29
CA VAL A 44 34.37 8.57 11.43
C VAL A 44 33.44 8.25 12.62
N VAL A 45 33.16 6.98 12.89
CA VAL A 45 32.32 6.58 14.03
C VAL A 45 33.04 6.83 15.37
N LEU A 46 34.37 6.63 15.44
CA LEU A 46 35.14 6.92 16.65
C LEU A 46 35.30 8.42 16.95
N ALA A 47 35.33 9.29 15.93
CA ALA A 47 35.42 10.73 16.13
C ALA A 47 34.11 11.35 16.67
N VAL A 48 32.96 10.78 16.31
CA VAL A 48 31.64 11.23 16.82
C VAL A 48 31.42 10.80 18.28
N LEU A 49 31.90 9.61 18.68
CA LEU A 49 31.75 9.12 20.06
C LEU A 49 32.66 9.85 21.07
N VAL A 50 33.85 10.27 20.64
CA VAL A 50 34.79 11.01 21.52
C VAL A 50 34.37 12.47 21.70
N SER A 51 33.73 13.10 20.71
CA SER A 51 33.26 14.49 20.82
C SER A 51 31.98 14.63 21.66
N GLY A 52 31.05 13.67 21.58
CA GLY A 52 29.85 13.66 22.43
C GLY A 52 30.14 13.46 23.92
N SER A 53 31.19 12.69 24.26
CA SER A 53 31.53 12.38 25.66
C SER A 53 32.22 13.54 26.39
N ILE A 54 32.87 14.47 25.67
CA ILE A 54 33.57 15.62 26.26
C ILE A 54 32.60 16.75 26.62
N VAL A 55 31.47 16.88 25.90
CA VAL A 55 30.45 17.89 26.20
C VAL A 55 29.68 17.54 27.48
N LEU A 56 29.42 16.25 27.75
CA LEU A 56 28.78 15.84 29.01
C LEU A 56 29.70 16.00 30.24
N ALA A 57 31.02 15.86 30.07
CA ALA A 57 31.96 15.94 31.19
C ALA A 57 32.20 17.38 31.70
N PHE A 58 32.02 18.40 30.85
CA PHE A 58 32.14 19.80 31.27
C PHE A 58 30.89 20.33 32.00
N TYR A 59 29.72 19.72 31.82
CA TYR A 59 28.48 20.17 32.45
C TYR A 59 28.27 19.66 33.89
N MET A 60 28.98 18.59 34.29
CA MET A 60 28.83 17.98 35.63
C MET A 60 29.77 18.58 36.70
N GLY A 61 30.48 19.67 36.39
CA GLY A 61 31.52 20.25 37.25
C GLY A 61 31.07 21.22 38.35
N GLU A 62 29.81 21.68 38.37
CA GLU A 62 29.41 22.80 39.26
C GLU A 62 28.23 22.55 40.23
N ILE A 63 27.80 21.30 40.45
CA ILE A 63 26.75 21.03 41.45
C ILE A 63 27.28 20.08 42.55
N ALA A 64 28.13 20.62 43.41
CA ALA A 64 28.50 19.97 44.67
C ALA A 64 28.27 20.92 45.85
N LYS A 65 27.02 21.02 46.31
CA LYS A 65 26.70 21.52 47.65
C LYS A 65 26.06 20.41 48.48
N LYS A 66 26.56 20.27 49.72
CA LYS A 66 26.23 19.22 50.70
C LYS A 66 24.72 19.11 50.99
N PRO A 67 24.20 17.91 51.28
CA PRO A 67 22.81 17.73 51.68
C PRO A 67 22.55 18.32 53.08
N LYS A 68 21.47 19.08 53.21
CA LYS A 68 20.85 19.46 54.49
C LYS A 68 19.93 18.33 54.99
N SER A 69 19.77 18.27 56.31
CA SER A 69 18.98 17.25 57.03
C SER A 69 17.48 17.29 56.68
N PRO A 70 16.78 16.14 56.77
CA PRO A 70 15.40 16.01 56.34
C PRO A 70 14.42 16.40 57.47
N GLU A 71 14.13 17.69 57.59
CA GLU A 71 12.94 18.19 58.29
C GLU A 71 12.66 19.59 57.70
N GLU A 72 11.43 19.81 57.23
CA GLU A 72 10.95 20.96 56.43
C GLU A 72 11.24 20.92 54.91
N VAL A 73 10.37 20.22 54.16
CA VAL A 73 10.16 20.47 52.72
C VAL A 73 8.81 21.16 52.58
N SER A 74 8.84 22.49 52.50
CA SER A 74 7.71 23.33 52.07
C SER A 74 7.73 23.50 50.54
N GLU A 75 6.55 23.70 49.95
CA GLU A 75 6.16 23.84 48.52
C GLU A 75 7.02 24.69 47.55
N SER A 76 8.22 25.18 47.91
CA SER A 76 9.01 26.10 47.07
C SER A 76 10.06 25.44 46.16
N THR A 77 10.04 24.12 45.99
CA THR A 77 11.08 23.43 45.19
C THR A 77 10.68 23.20 43.73
N ASN A 78 9.40 23.26 43.36
CA ASN A 78 8.97 22.93 41.99
C ASN A 78 9.45 23.93 40.93
N ASP A 79 9.57 25.21 41.28
CA ASP A 79 9.92 26.25 40.30
C ASP A 79 11.39 26.17 39.83
N GLU A 80 12.32 25.77 40.70
CA GLU A 80 13.75 25.62 40.37
C GLU A 80 13.99 24.34 39.51
N TYR A 81 13.09 23.35 39.59
CA TYR A 81 13.16 22.12 38.80
C TYR A 81 12.60 22.29 37.38
N GLU A 82 11.55 23.10 37.17
CA GLU A 82 11.03 23.35 35.82
C GLU A 82 12.03 24.11 34.94
N GLU A 83 12.79 25.06 35.48
CA GLU A 83 13.85 25.74 34.72
C GLU A 83 14.96 24.76 34.29
N SER A 84 15.35 23.83 35.17
CA SER A 84 16.38 22.82 34.85
C SER A 84 15.93 21.85 33.75
N LEU A 85 14.64 21.49 33.72
CA LEU A 85 14.07 20.63 32.66
C LEU A 85 13.90 21.38 31.33
N LEU A 86 13.58 22.68 31.39
CA LEU A 86 13.50 23.54 30.22
C LEU A 86 14.87 23.73 29.55
N GLU A 87 15.95 23.88 30.32
CA GLU A 87 17.31 23.93 29.76
C GLU A 87 17.74 22.60 29.12
N LEU A 88 17.41 21.47 29.75
CA LEU A 88 17.79 20.15 29.25
C LEU A 88 17.07 19.80 27.91
N VAL A 89 15.76 20.07 27.85
CA VAL A 89 14.92 19.69 26.70
C VAL A 89 14.90 20.77 25.61
N GLY A 90 15.13 22.04 25.97
CA GLY A 90 15.08 23.18 25.04
C GLY A 90 16.11 23.13 23.90
N GLY A 91 17.16 22.31 24.04
CA GLY A 91 18.16 22.09 22.99
C GLY A 91 17.93 20.85 22.11
N MET A 92 16.93 20.02 22.41
CA MET A 92 16.77 18.71 21.74
C MET A 92 16.08 18.85 20.38
N ASN A 93 16.61 18.16 19.37
CA ASN A 93 15.92 17.99 18.09
C ASN A 93 14.96 16.77 18.10
N CYS A 94 14.10 16.64 17.09
CA CYS A 94 13.09 15.57 17.04
C CYS A 94 13.68 14.16 17.18
N THR A 95 14.89 13.91 16.67
CA THR A 95 15.54 12.60 16.77
C THR A 95 15.93 12.30 18.22
N GLU A 96 16.49 13.29 18.93
CA GLU A 96 16.90 13.16 20.32
C GLU A 96 15.70 12.98 21.25
N VAL A 97 14.61 13.72 21.02
CA VAL A 97 13.36 13.56 21.78
C VAL A 97 12.76 12.16 21.56
N THR A 98 12.79 11.65 20.32
CA THR A 98 12.28 10.31 20.00
C THR A 98 13.13 9.22 20.65
N GLU A 99 14.46 9.33 20.60
CA GLU A 99 15.37 8.36 21.23
C GLU A 99 15.19 8.29 22.75
N VAL A 100 15.01 9.44 23.42
CA VAL A 100 14.74 9.47 24.86
C VAL A 100 13.37 8.86 25.19
N LEU A 101 12.34 9.13 24.38
CA LEU A 101 11.02 8.51 24.56
C LEU A 101 11.06 6.97 24.39
N GLU A 102 11.84 6.47 23.44
CA GLU A 102 12.04 5.02 23.23
C GLU A 102 12.77 4.38 24.42
N LYS A 103 13.86 4.98 24.91
CA LYS A 103 14.61 4.47 26.08
C LYS A 103 13.77 4.46 27.36
N LEU A 104 12.97 5.51 27.58
CA LEU A 104 12.03 5.56 28.70
C LEU A 104 10.95 4.46 28.61
N GLN A 105 10.50 4.10 27.42
CA GLN A 105 9.53 3.02 27.22
C GLN A 105 10.14 1.63 27.45
N GLN A 106 11.42 1.45 27.09
CA GLN A 106 12.16 0.20 27.29
C GLN A 106 12.62 0.01 28.75
N GLY A 107 12.45 1.02 29.61
CA GLY A 107 12.92 1.00 31.00
C GLY A 107 14.44 1.17 31.13
N GLU A 108 15.11 1.64 30.07
CA GLU A 108 16.55 1.86 30.03
C GLU A 108 16.90 3.26 30.54
N THR A 109 16.75 3.48 31.85
CA THR A 109 16.99 4.79 32.49
C THR A 109 18.43 5.02 32.93
N ARG A 110 19.27 3.97 32.92
CA ARG A 110 20.65 4.02 33.42
C ARG A 110 21.55 5.02 32.68
N ASP A 111 21.24 5.32 31.43
CA ASP A 111 22.05 6.20 30.58
C ASP A 111 21.49 7.62 30.47
N LEU A 112 20.34 7.91 31.10
CA LEU A 112 19.68 9.23 31.03
C LEU A 112 20.17 10.23 32.09
N GLY A 113 21.13 9.82 32.93
CA GLY A 113 21.73 10.65 33.96
C GLY A 113 20.83 10.90 35.19
N PRO A 114 21.39 11.47 36.27
CA PRO A 114 20.71 11.61 37.56
C PRO A 114 19.48 12.56 37.54
N ALA A 115 19.34 13.40 36.51
CA ALA A 115 18.19 14.29 36.36
C ALA A 115 16.88 13.53 36.03
N VAL A 116 16.95 12.35 35.41
CA VAL A 116 15.78 11.56 35.01
C VAL A 116 15.36 10.57 36.11
N GLU A 117 16.27 10.23 37.04
CA GLU A 117 16.02 9.24 38.10
C GLU A 117 15.09 9.75 39.22
N VAL A 118 14.88 11.07 39.32
CA VAL A 118 14.10 11.70 40.41
C VAL A 118 12.72 12.21 39.96
N SER A 119 12.47 12.33 38.65
CA SER A 119 11.14 12.69 38.16
C SER A 119 10.25 11.45 38.12
N ARG A 120 9.08 11.52 38.78
CA ARG A 120 8.05 10.49 38.67
C ARG A 120 7.80 10.26 37.18
N HIS A 121 8.16 9.08 36.69
CA HIS A 121 8.30 8.78 35.25
C HIS A 121 7.08 9.17 34.39
N VAL A 122 5.92 9.34 35.00
CA VAL A 122 4.69 9.78 34.35
C VAL A 122 4.75 11.27 33.96
N GLU A 123 5.20 12.16 34.86
CA GLU A 123 5.17 13.61 34.62
C GLU A 123 6.19 14.05 33.57
N PHE A 124 7.40 13.50 33.62
CA PHE A 124 8.43 13.79 32.61
C PHE A 124 8.06 13.29 31.21
N LYS A 125 7.37 12.14 31.12
CA LYS A 125 6.91 11.58 29.85
C LYS A 125 5.82 12.43 29.20
N GLU A 126 4.88 12.95 29.99
CA GLU A 126 3.86 13.89 29.47
C GLU A 126 4.49 15.22 29.03
N TYR A 127 5.48 15.72 29.76
CA TYR A 127 6.21 16.93 29.38
C TYR A 127 6.93 16.79 28.04
N LEU A 128 7.64 15.67 27.81
CA LEU A 128 8.29 15.39 26.52
C LEU A 128 7.30 15.25 25.36
N ARG A 129 6.09 14.73 25.60
CA ARG A 129 5.02 14.70 24.58
C ARG A 129 4.54 16.09 24.21
N GLY A 130 4.33 16.95 25.21
CA GLY A 130 3.98 18.36 24.99
C GLY A 130 4.99 19.04 24.08
N ARG A 131 6.29 18.86 24.34
CA ARG A 131 7.37 19.41 23.50
C ARG A 131 7.46 18.77 22.12
N ALA A 132 7.31 17.47 21.98
CA ALA A 132 7.31 16.80 20.67
C ALA A 132 6.19 17.35 19.76
N SER A 133 5.02 17.65 20.35
CA SER A 133 3.89 18.26 19.63
C SER A 133 4.18 19.70 19.21
N GLU A 134 4.86 20.49 20.06
CA GLU A 134 5.23 21.88 19.78
C GLU A 134 6.29 21.99 18.68
N ILE A 135 7.22 21.02 18.60
CA ILE A 135 8.31 20.97 17.62
C ILE A 135 7.88 20.27 16.31
N GLN A 136 6.59 19.95 16.14
CA GLN A 136 6.04 19.23 14.97
C GLN A 136 6.76 17.91 14.65
N CYS A 137 7.23 17.20 15.67
CA CYS A 137 7.81 15.88 15.47
C CYS A 137 6.68 14.91 15.12
N GLN A 138 6.80 14.19 14.00
CA GLN A 138 5.91 13.06 13.68
C GLN A 138 6.28 11.88 14.60
N VAL A 139 5.86 11.95 15.85
CA VAL A 139 5.79 10.78 16.72
C VAL A 139 4.55 9.98 16.34
N ASP A 140 4.73 8.73 15.95
CA ASP A 140 3.65 7.84 15.54
C ASP A 140 2.71 7.60 16.74
N GLU A 141 1.56 8.28 16.73
CA GLU A 141 0.54 8.18 17.79
C GLU A 141 -0.05 6.76 17.92
N THR A 142 0.20 5.87 16.95
CA THR A 142 -0.32 4.50 16.97
C THR A 142 0.42 3.55 17.93
N TYR A 143 1.51 4.00 18.56
CA TYR A 143 2.38 3.16 19.39
C TYR A 143 2.35 3.41 20.92
N PHE A 144 1.51 4.33 21.42
CA PHE A 144 1.65 4.84 22.81
C PHE A 144 0.41 4.85 23.72
N TYR A 145 -0.65 4.10 23.41
CA TYR A 145 -1.73 3.85 24.37
C TYR A 145 -1.49 2.55 25.16
N GLY A 146 -0.63 2.66 26.17
CA GLY A 146 -0.56 1.73 27.30
C GLY A 146 -0.74 2.51 28.59
N ASP A 147 -1.99 2.63 29.06
CA ASP A 147 -2.39 2.48 30.48
C ASP A 147 -3.77 3.09 30.75
N LYS A 148 -4.77 2.20 30.92
CA LYS A 148 -5.49 1.98 32.19
C LYS A 148 -6.46 0.83 31.98
N LEU A 149 -6.19 -0.26 32.70
CA LEU A 149 -7.06 -1.41 32.84
C LEU A 149 -8.27 -1.00 33.68
N ASP A 150 -9.28 -0.42 33.04
CA ASP A 150 -10.64 -0.38 33.56
C ASP A 150 -11.56 -1.13 32.59
N ALA A 151 -12.04 -2.27 33.07
CA ALA A 151 -13.17 -3.09 32.64
C ALA A 151 -13.70 -2.98 31.19
N ASP A 152 -13.48 -4.07 30.44
CA ASP A 152 -14.47 -4.69 29.55
C ASP A 152 -15.15 -3.84 28.45
N SER A 153 -14.38 -3.42 27.44
CA SER A 153 -14.97 -3.19 26.10
C SER A 153 -14.75 -4.43 25.21
N GLU A 154 -15.84 -5.02 24.70
CA GLU A 154 -15.81 -6.15 23.76
C GLU A 154 -14.94 -5.86 22.51
N GLU A 155 -14.75 -4.58 22.18
CA GLU A 155 -13.94 -4.13 21.06
C GLU A 155 -12.45 -4.48 21.23
N THR A 156 -11.94 -4.49 22.45
CA THR A 156 -10.54 -4.88 22.74
C THR A 156 -10.38 -6.40 22.72
N ARG A 157 -11.43 -7.16 23.05
CA ARG A 157 -11.46 -8.63 22.95
C ARG A 157 -11.44 -9.11 21.50
N ALA A 158 -12.03 -8.35 20.57
CA ALA A 158 -11.97 -8.63 19.15
C ALA A 158 -10.59 -8.34 18.53
N LYS A 159 -9.88 -7.29 18.99
CA LYS A 159 -8.54 -6.93 18.49
C LYS A 159 -7.40 -7.73 19.12
N ARG A 160 -7.59 -8.28 20.33
CA ARG A 160 -6.58 -9.08 21.04
C ARG A 160 -6.77 -10.59 20.94
N SER A 161 -7.75 -11.04 20.15
CA SER A 161 -7.68 -12.36 19.55
C SER A 161 -6.59 -12.31 18.47
N ILE A 162 -5.33 -12.29 18.92
CA ILE A 162 -4.26 -12.99 18.21
C ILE A 162 -4.82 -14.40 18.15
N ARG A 163 -5.55 -14.72 17.07
CA ARG A 163 -6.10 -16.04 16.85
C ARG A 163 -4.89 -16.92 16.76
N TYR A 164 -4.59 -17.58 17.87
CA TYR A 164 -3.59 -18.61 17.93
C TYR A 164 -3.91 -19.56 16.79
N CYS A 165 -3.09 -19.53 15.74
CA CYS A 165 -3.19 -20.47 14.65
C CYS A 165 -2.27 -21.64 15.02
N PRO A 166 -2.84 -22.82 15.34
CA PRO A 166 -2.03 -23.98 15.66
C PRO A 166 -1.14 -24.32 14.46
N SER A 167 0.11 -24.70 14.71
CA SER A 167 1.08 -24.97 13.62
C SER A 167 0.68 -26.12 12.69
N TYR A 168 -0.32 -26.93 13.05
CA TYR A 168 -0.84 -28.04 12.24
C TYR A 168 -2.04 -27.65 11.36
N TRP A 169 -2.54 -26.42 11.48
CA TRP A 169 -3.52 -25.81 10.58
C TRP A 169 -2.78 -25.09 9.43
N VAL A 170 -1.70 -24.40 9.77
CA VAL A 170 -0.82 -23.70 8.80
C VAL A 170 -0.27 -24.62 7.71
N GLY A 171 -0.72 -24.44 6.47
CA GLY A 171 -0.18 -25.13 5.30
C GLY A 171 -0.64 -26.57 5.15
N ASP A 172 -1.74 -26.94 5.82
CA ASP A 172 -2.31 -28.28 5.81
C ASP A 172 -3.21 -28.56 4.60
N GLY A 173 -3.51 -27.55 3.78
CA GLY A 173 -4.32 -27.63 2.56
C GLY A 173 -5.78 -27.21 2.73
N TRP A 174 -6.19 -26.86 3.95
CA TRP A 174 -7.51 -26.36 4.31
C TRP A 174 -7.42 -24.86 4.59
N CYS A 175 -8.35 -24.05 4.08
CA CYS A 175 -8.35 -22.63 4.41
C CYS A 175 -8.97 -22.41 5.80
N ASP A 176 -8.15 -22.17 6.82
CA ASP A 176 -8.58 -21.88 8.18
C ASP A 176 -8.78 -20.36 8.38
N PRO A 177 -10.02 -19.88 8.58
CA PRO A 177 -10.29 -18.44 8.72
C PRO A 177 -9.57 -17.79 9.90
N GLY A 178 -9.19 -18.58 10.92
CA GLY A 178 -8.38 -18.09 12.04
C GLY A 178 -6.91 -17.87 11.69
N CYS A 179 -6.40 -18.58 10.68
CA CYS A 179 -5.02 -18.55 10.20
C CYS A 179 -4.84 -17.68 8.96
N ASN A 180 -5.94 -17.23 8.35
CA ASN A 180 -5.97 -16.41 7.16
C ASN A 180 -5.63 -14.92 7.45
N THR A 181 -4.42 -14.67 7.94
CA THR A 181 -3.88 -13.34 8.25
C THR A 181 -2.44 -13.23 7.74
N ALA A 182 -1.93 -12.00 7.60
CA ALA A 182 -0.56 -11.78 7.13
C ALA A 182 0.50 -12.44 8.04
N GLY A 183 0.28 -12.45 9.37
CA GLY A 183 1.22 -13.05 10.33
C GLY A 183 1.43 -14.56 10.17
N TYR A 184 0.42 -15.27 9.64
CA TYR A 184 0.50 -16.70 9.32
C TYR A 184 0.64 -16.97 7.81
N ARG A 185 0.98 -15.93 7.03
CA ARG A 185 1.13 -15.99 5.56
C ARG A 185 -0.12 -16.54 4.88
N TYR A 186 -1.30 -16.11 5.36
CA TYR A 186 -2.61 -16.55 4.88
C TYR A 186 -2.75 -18.06 4.88
N ASP A 187 -2.45 -18.64 6.03
CA ASP A 187 -2.47 -20.08 6.27
C ASP A 187 -1.43 -20.83 5.42
N ASP A 188 -0.19 -20.30 5.35
CA ASP A 188 0.89 -20.73 4.43
C ASP A 188 0.39 -20.90 2.97
N GLY A 189 -0.52 -20.00 2.59
CA GLY A 189 -1.13 -19.94 1.28
C GLY A 189 -2.33 -20.86 1.04
N ASP A 190 -2.85 -21.57 2.04
CA ASP A 190 -4.02 -22.46 1.88
C ASP A 190 -5.30 -21.73 1.50
N CYS A 191 -5.45 -20.48 1.96
CA CYS A 191 -6.62 -19.66 1.67
C CYS A 191 -6.65 -19.01 0.29
N CYS A 192 -5.58 -19.20 -0.50
CA CYS A 192 -5.42 -18.55 -1.79
C CYS A 192 -5.13 -19.54 -2.92
N PRO A 193 -5.88 -19.51 -4.04
CA PRO A 193 -5.74 -20.50 -5.10
C PRO A 193 -4.33 -20.52 -5.71
N ASP A 194 -3.70 -19.35 -5.84
CA ASP A 194 -2.41 -19.20 -6.50
C ASP A 194 -1.23 -19.65 -5.64
N THR A 195 -1.39 -19.61 -4.31
CA THR A 195 -0.37 -20.04 -3.35
C THR A 195 -0.67 -21.41 -2.75
N CYS A 196 -1.87 -21.94 -2.97
CA CYS A 196 -2.26 -23.25 -2.51
C CYS A 196 -1.66 -24.32 -3.45
N GLY A 197 -0.34 -24.57 -3.32
CA GLY A 197 0.30 -25.62 -4.11
C GLY A 197 1.83 -25.69 -4.05
N ALA A 198 2.34 -26.83 -3.55
CA ALA A 198 3.48 -27.61 -4.07
C ALA A 198 3.92 -28.75 -3.10
N ARG A 199 3.48 -28.73 -1.84
CA ARG A 199 3.91 -29.69 -0.80
C ARG A 199 2.87 -30.79 -0.57
N ARG A 200 3.30 -31.93 0.01
CA ARG A 200 2.39 -32.97 0.52
C ARG A 200 1.60 -32.40 1.69
N ARG A 201 0.38 -31.94 1.42
CA ARG A 201 -0.57 -31.41 2.40
C ARG A 201 -1.52 -32.50 2.89
N ARG A 202 -2.18 -32.25 4.03
CA ARG A 202 -3.16 -33.18 4.63
C ARG A 202 -4.47 -33.17 3.85
N TYR A 203 -4.87 -32.01 3.35
CA TYR A 203 -6.07 -31.77 2.56
C TYR A 203 -5.74 -31.32 1.14
N ARG A 204 -6.70 -31.49 0.23
CA ARG A 204 -6.63 -30.94 -1.12
C ARG A 204 -7.00 -29.46 -1.07
N CYS A 205 -6.16 -28.62 -1.65
CA CYS A 205 -6.39 -27.19 -1.82
C CYS A 205 -7.80 -26.87 -2.32
N GLY A 206 -8.47 -25.93 -1.65
CA GLY A 206 -9.79 -25.44 -2.00
C GLY A 206 -10.97 -26.33 -1.58
N ILE A 207 -10.75 -27.42 -0.83
CA ILE A 207 -11.87 -28.25 -0.31
C ILE A 207 -12.81 -27.47 0.62
N ALA A 208 -12.29 -26.45 1.30
CA ALA A 208 -13.03 -25.52 2.15
C ALA A 208 -13.44 -24.22 1.43
N GLY A 209 -13.18 -24.13 0.12
CA GLY A 209 -13.19 -22.88 -0.62
C GLY A 209 -11.90 -22.07 -0.46
N TYR A 210 -11.83 -20.95 -1.18
CA TYR A 210 -10.77 -19.95 -1.05
C TYR A 210 -11.39 -18.66 -0.52
N ASN A 211 -10.67 -17.96 0.34
CA ASN A 211 -11.06 -16.65 0.85
C ASN A 211 -9.80 -15.81 1.03
N CYS A 212 -9.11 -15.48 -0.06
CA CYS A 212 -7.89 -14.68 0.02
C CYS A 212 -8.13 -13.37 0.75
N HIS A 213 -7.56 -13.24 1.94
CA HIS A 213 -7.37 -11.94 2.55
C HIS A 213 -6.01 -11.42 2.12
N ASP A 214 -5.82 -11.14 0.83
CA ASP A 214 -4.59 -10.43 0.41
C ASP A 214 -4.61 -9.03 1.04
N GLN A 215 -3.99 -8.89 2.22
CA GLN A 215 -3.79 -7.60 2.87
C GLN A 215 -2.61 -6.85 2.27
N SER A 216 -1.81 -7.48 1.40
CA SER A 216 -0.77 -6.75 0.66
C SER A 216 -1.37 -5.90 -0.46
N GLY A 217 -2.59 -6.23 -0.90
CA GLY A 217 -3.26 -5.56 -1.99
C GLY A 217 -2.41 -5.57 -3.27
N PRO A 218 -2.86 -4.92 -4.35
CA PRO A 218 -1.95 -4.57 -5.40
C PRO A 218 -0.77 -3.76 -4.82
N PRO A 219 0.49 -4.01 -5.26
CA PRO A 219 1.64 -3.27 -4.77
C PRO A 219 1.40 -1.76 -4.81
N ALA A 220 1.82 -0.99 -3.81
CA ALA A 220 1.59 0.46 -3.79
C ALA A 220 2.12 1.17 -5.05
N ALA A 221 3.21 0.64 -5.64
CA ALA A 221 3.70 1.10 -6.93
C ALA A 221 2.68 0.90 -8.06
N PHE A 222 1.95 -0.22 -8.08
CA PHE A 222 0.90 -0.49 -9.06
C PHE A 222 -0.25 0.52 -8.93
N THR A 223 -0.79 0.73 -7.72
CA THR A 223 -1.95 1.60 -7.50
C THR A 223 -1.66 3.07 -7.78
N SER A 224 -0.43 3.53 -7.46
CA SER A 224 0.00 4.92 -7.69
C SER A 224 0.42 5.21 -9.13
N SER A 225 0.85 4.19 -9.89
CA SER A 225 1.37 4.38 -11.25
C SER A 225 0.45 3.87 -12.36
N THR A 226 -0.67 3.23 -12.01
CA THR A 226 -1.65 2.68 -12.95
C THR A 226 -2.98 3.40 -12.85
N ARG A 227 -3.58 3.71 -14.00
CA ARG A 227 -4.90 4.33 -14.12
C ARG A 227 -5.68 3.77 -15.29
N LEU A 228 -6.99 3.67 -15.12
CA LEU A 228 -7.91 3.40 -16.22
C LEU A 228 -8.30 4.73 -16.84
N CYS A 229 -8.08 4.88 -18.14
CA CYS A 229 -8.46 6.06 -18.88
C CYS A 229 -9.53 5.76 -19.92
N TYR A 230 -10.39 6.75 -20.11
CA TYR A 230 -11.51 6.77 -21.02
C TYR A 230 -11.45 8.06 -21.82
N ARG A 231 -11.66 7.98 -23.13
CA ARG A 231 -11.77 9.17 -23.98
C ARG A 231 -12.95 9.04 -24.92
N TRP A 232 -13.50 10.19 -25.29
CA TRP A 232 -14.66 10.25 -26.15
C TRP A 232 -14.70 11.51 -27.00
N TYR A 233 -15.35 11.43 -28.15
CA TYR A 233 -15.70 12.58 -28.97
C TYR A 233 -17.05 12.36 -29.66
N PRO A 234 -17.78 13.43 -30.01
CA PRO A 234 -19.09 13.30 -30.61
C PRO A 234 -18.92 13.12 -32.13
N ASP A 235 -19.76 12.29 -32.71
CA ASP A 235 -19.85 12.08 -34.14
C ASP A 235 -21.16 12.71 -34.63
N GLY A 236 -21.25 14.04 -34.57
CA GLY A 236 -22.48 14.79 -34.81
C GLY A 236 -22.72 15.86 -33.75
N ASP A 237 -23.90 15.85 -33.12
CA ASP A 237 -24.24 16.81 -32.07
C ASP A 237 -23.36 16.61 -30.83
N GLY A 238 -22.57 17.63 -30.50
CA GLY A 238 -21.69 17.64 -29.34
C GLY A 238 -22.39 17.44 -27.99
N GLY A 239 -23.70 17.72 -27.92
CA GLY A 239 -24.52 17.59 -26.72
C GLY A 239 -24.97 16.16 -26.40
N GLN A 240 -24.75 15.18 -27.29
CA GLN A 240 -25.11 13.78 -27.04
C GLN A 240 -24.13 13.05 -26.14
N CYS A 241 -22.91 13.57 -26.00
CA CYS A 241 -21.84 12.85 -25.34
C CYS A 241 -21.27 13.68 -24.18
N GLY A 242 -20.94 12.99 -23.10
CA GLY A 242 -20.22 13.48 -21.93
C GLY A 242 -20.95 14.39 -20.96
N GLY A 243 -22.03 15.08 -21.37
CA GLY A 243 -22.81 15.91 -20.44
C GLY A 243 -21.97 16.96 -19.69
N GLY A 244 -20.95 17.53 -20.35
CA GLY A 244 -20.01 18.48 -19.75
C GLY A 244 -18.73 17.87 -19.17
N ALA A 245 -18.58 16.54 -19.17
CA ALA A 245 -17.34 15.88 -18.80
C ALA A 245 -16.17 16.30 -19.71
N ALA A 246 -14.92 16.11 -19.23
CA ALA A 246 -13.75 16.27 -20.09
C ALA A 246 -13.70 15.15 -21.14
N ARG A 247 -13.13 15.45 -22.33
CA ARG A 247 -12.94 14.49 -23.44
C ARG A 247 -12.01 13.34 -23.10
N HIS A 248 -11.23 13.48 -22.04
CA HIS A 248 -10.29 12.51 -21.54
C HIS A 248 -10.43 12.46 -20.02
N LEU A 249 -10.84 11.29 -19.51
CA LEU A 249 -11.01 11.00 -18.10
C LEU A 249 -10.03 9.90 -17.73
N CYS A 250 -9.37 10.01 -16.59
CA CYS A 250 -8.57 8.93 -16.03
C CYS A 250 -8.82 8.84 -14.53
N ALA A 251 -8.84 7.63 -14.00
CA ALA A 251 -8.86 7.39 -12.57
C ALA A 251 -7.79 6.38 -12.19
N ASN A 252 -7.07 6.67 -11.10
CA ASN A 252 -6.15 5.73 -10.48
C ASN A 252 -6.93 4.50 -9.99
N VAL A 253 -6.21 3.41 -9.68
CA VAL A 253 -6.79 2.22 -9.04
C VAL A 253 -7.57 2.65 -7.78
N ASP A 254 -8.73 2.04 -7.58
CA ASP A 254 -9.67 2.34 -6.49
C ASP A 254 -10.26 3.76 -6.48
N ARG A 255 -10.17 4.50 -7.59
CA ARG A 255 -10.82 5.80 -7.78
C ARG A 255 -11.80 5.76 -8.94
N MET A 256 -12.80 6.64 -8.89
CA MET A 256 -13.76 6.85 -9.97
C MET A 256 -13.42 8.13 -10.73
N THR A 257 -13.73 8.14 -12.03
CA THR A 257 -13.74 9.37 -12.81
C THR A 257 -15.02 10.17 -12.52
N PRO A 258 -15.09 11.47 -12.89
CA PRO A 258 -16.36 12.18 -12.98
C PRO A 258 -17.35 11.45 -13.89
N TYR A 259 -18.65 11.66 -13.67
CA TYR A 259 -19.70 11.05 -14.46
C TYR A 259 -19.58 11.41 -15.95
N TYR A 260 -19.60 10.38 -16.79
CA TYR A 260 -19.83 10.50 -18.22
C TYR A 260 -21.31 10.22 -18.49
N ARG A 261 -21.97 11.11 -19.23
CA ARG A 261 -23.35 10.91 -19.70
C ARG A 261 -23.34 10.57 -21.18
N ASP A 262 -23.99 9.48 -21.55
CA ASP A 262 -24.38 9.17 -22.91
C ASP A 262 -25.85 9.58 -23.08
N ASP A 263 -26.11 10.62 -23.87
CA ASP A 263 -27.44 11.20 -24.04
C ASP A 263 -28.02 10.79 -25.40
N THR A 264 -28.83 9.73 -25.33
CA THR A 264 -29.43 9.05 -26.48
C THR A 264 -30.83 9.61 -26.73
N ASP A 265 -30.94 10.92 -26.98
CA ASP A 265 -32.21 11.65 -27.00
C ASP A 265 -32.76 11.90 -28.42
N ASN A 266 -32.58 10.91 -29.31
CA ASN A 266 -33.13 10.88 -30.67
C ASN A 266 -32.58 11.94 -31.65
N ARG A 267 -31.48 12.61 -31.29
CA ARG A 267 -30.74 13.49 -32.19
C ARG A 267 -29.79 12.67 -33.07
N GLY A 268 -29.46 13.17 -34.25
CA GLY A 268 -28.55 12.48 -35.17
C GLY A 268 -27.10 12.58 -34.70
N GLY A 269 -26.37 11.46 -34.73
CA GLY A 269 -24.97 11.40 -34.34
C GLY A 269 -24.66 10.24 -33.40
N GLY A 270 -23.54 10.30 -32.71
CA GLY A 270 -23.21 9.31 -31.70
C GLY A 270 -21.96 9.64 -30.91
N CYS A 271 -21.58 8.75 -30.01
CA CYS A 271 -20.42 8.89 -29.16
C CYS A 271 -19.34 7.90 -29.55
N ARG A 272 -18.18 8.41 -29.93
CA ARG A 272 -17.02 7.56 -30.17
C ARG A 272 -16.19 7.46 -28.93
N MET A 273 -15.97 6.24 -28.45
CA MET A 273 -15.41 5.93 -27.13
C MET A 273 -14.20 5.01 -27.25
N SER A 274 -13.21 5.20 -26.39
CA SER A 274 -11.98 4.39 -26.38
C SER A 274 -11.44 4.34 -24.96
N TRP A 275 -10.85 3.20 -24.61
CA TRP A 275 -10.33 2.92 -23.27
C TRP A 275 -8.85 2.56 -23.34
N ARG A 276 -8.11 2.83 -22.25
CA ARG A 276 -6.75 2.33 -22.05
C ARG A 276 -6.49 2.06 -20.58
N ILE A 277 -5.64 1.08 -20.31
CA ILE A 277 -4.90 1.02 -19.05
C ILE A 277 -3.62 1.82 -19.29
N GLU A 278 -3.42 2.92 -18.57
CA GLU A 278 -2.18 3.67 -18.61
C GLU A 278 -1.37 3.34 -17.36
N SER A 279 -0.10 2.99 -17.53
CA SER A 279 0.76 2.70 -16.40
C SER A 279 2.23 2.92 -16.69
N SER A 280 2.93 3.52 -15.73
CA SER A 280 4.40 3.48 -15.69
C SER A 280 4.93 2.25 -14.94
N TYR A 281 4.06 1.44 -14.32
CA TYR A 281 4.43 0.17 -13.72
C TYR A 281 4.93 -0.80 -14.80
N SER A 282 6.15 -1.30 -14.64
CA SER A 282 6.86 -1.98 -15.71
C SER A 282 7.16 -3.45 -15.43
N ALA A 283 6.47 -4.06 -14.46
CA ALA A 283 6.61 -5.49 -14.16
C ALA A 283 6.40 -6.31 -15.44
N SER A 284 7.23 -7.32 -15.65
CA SER A 284 7.24 -8.09 -16.90
C SER A 284 5.88 -8.73 -17.21
N TRP A 285 5.19 -9.25 -16.20
CA TRP A 285 3.85 -9.82 -16.35
C TRP A 285 2.82 -8.77 -16.79
N PHE A 286 2.93 -7.54 -16.30
CA PHE A 286 1.94 -6.49 -16.54
C PHE A 286 2.03 -5.91 -17.96
N ARG A 287 3.20 -5.99 -18.59
CA ARG A 287 3.39 -5.56 -19.99
C ARG A 287 2.53 -6.34 -20.98
N ASN A 288 2.14 -7.56 -20.63
CA ASN A 288 1.32 -8.43 -21.46
C ASN A 288 -0.18 -8.32 -21.15
N VAL A 289 -0.55 -7.52 -20.15
CA VAL A 289 -1.97 -7.31 -19.81
C VAL A 289 -2.64 -6.52 -20.93
N GLN A 290 -3.87 -6.90 -21.23
CA GLN A 290 -4.72 -6.23 -22.20
C GLN A 290 -6.06 -5.88 -21.57
N LEU A 291 -6.59 -4.71 -21.92
CA LEU A 291 -7.97 -4.33 -21.65
C LEU A 291 -8.81 -4.75 -22.85
N CYS A 292 -9.71 -5.70 -22.64
CA CYS A 292 -10.67 -6.14 -23.64
C CYS A 292 -12.10 -5.83 -23.17
N TYR A 293 -12.94 -5.31 -24.05
CA TYR A 293 -14.38 -5.25 -23.82
C TYR A 293 -15.14 -5.79 -25.03
N ARG A 294 -16.30 -6.37 -24.74
CA ARG A 294 -17.21 -6.95 -25.71
C ARG A 294 -18.56 -6.24 -25.63
N TRP A 295 -19.18 -6.07 -26.79
CA TRP A 295 -20.52 -5.52 -26.89
C TRP A 295 -21.39 -6.39 -27.77
N TYR A 296 -22.69 -6.32 -27.51
CA TYR A 296 -23.73 -7.04 -28.23
C TYR A 296 -24.82 -6.04 -28.59
N ALA A 297 -25.15 -5.94 -29.89
CA ALA A 297 -26.31 -5.17 -30.32
C ALA A 297 -27.58 -5.96 -30.02
N ASP A 298 -28.57 -5.31 -29.44
CA ASP A 298 -29.93 -5.83 -29.29
C ASP A 298 -30.83 -5.08 -30.29
N GLY A 299 -30.74 -5.47 -31.58
CA GLY A 299 -31.45 -4.80 -32.67
C GLY A 299 -30.53 -4.46 -33.84
N ASP A 300 -30.50 -3.19 -34.25
CA ASP A 300 -29.68 -2.72 -35.36
C ASP A 300 -28.19 -2.67 -34.99
N GLY A 301 -27.43 -3.68 -35.43
CA GLY A 301 -25.98 -3.72 -35.28
C GLY A 301 -25.25 -2.50 -35.85
N GLY A 302 -25.84 -1.78 -36.82
CA GLY A 302 -25.28 -0.56 -37.39
C GLY A 302 -25.28 0.64 -36.43
N GLN A 303 -26.02 0.56 -35.32
CA GLN A 303 -25.92 1.51 -34.21
C GLN A 303 -24.61 1.34 -33.43
N CYS A 304 -23.99 0.15 -33.54
CA CYS A 304 -22.88 -0.29 -32.71
C CYS A 304 -21.64 -0.57 -33.56
N GLY A 305 -20.62 0.27 -33.39
CA GLY A 305 -19.32 0.04 -34.04
C GLY A 305 -19.33 0.44 -35.52
N SER A 306 -18.58 1.50 -35.83
CA SER A 306 -18.21 1.81 -37.20
C SER A 306 -16.85 2.49 -37.18
N ALA A 307 -15.80 1.66 -37.16
CA ALA A 307 -14.45 2.05 -37.55
C ALA A 307 -13.51 0.87 -37.95
N GLY A 308 -13.93 -0.40 -37.90
CA GLY A 308 -12.97 -1.50 -38.13
C GLY A 308 -13.47 -2.93 -38.42
N GLY A 309 -14.73 -3.14 -38.82
CA GLY A 309 -15.15 -4.43 -39.41
C GLY A 309 -15.52 -5.57 -38.44
N GLY A 310 -15.81 -5.29 -37.17
CA GLY A 310 -16.47 -6.26 -36.30
C GLY A 310 -17.97 -6.31 -36.64
N GLY A 311 -18.51 -7.50 -36.88
CA GLY A 311 -19.95 -7.70 -37.08
C GLY A 311 -20.79 -7.36 -35.82
N PRO A 312 -22.02 -7.89 -35.68
CA PRO A 312 -22.93 -7.54 -34.57
C PRO A 312 -22.41 -7.85 -33.16
N ASN A 313 -21.25 -8.52 -33.05
CA ASN A 313 -20.51 -8.76 -31.82
C ASN A 313 -19.06 -8.32 -32.05
N GLY A 314 -18.65 -7.22 -31.43
CA GLY A 314 -17.28 -6.72 -31.50
C GLY A 314 -16.54 -6.92 -30.19
N GLU A 315 -15.27 -7.33 -30.30
CA GLU A 315 -14.30 -7.35 -29.21
C GLU A 315 -13.22 -6.33 -29.52
N PHE A 316 -12.93 -5.47 -28.55
CA PHE A 316 -11.88 -4.47 -28.67
C PHE A 316 -10.89 -4.66 -27.54
N CYS A 317 -9.66 -4.98 -27.91
CA CYS A 317 -8.55 -5.17 -26.99
C CYS A 317 -7.47 -4.11 -27.21
N ALA A 318 -6.81 -3.70 -26.14
CA ALA A 318 -5.58 -2.92 -26.20
C ALA A 318 -4.61 -3.33 -25.11
N ALA A 319 -3.32 -3.38 -25.44
CA ALA A 319 -2.27 -3.57 -24.45
C ALA A 319 -2.17 -2.37 -23.50
N VAL A 320 -1.52 -2.57 -22.35
CA VAL A 320 -1.16 -1.47 -21.44
C VAL A 320 -0.44 -0.35 -22.23
N ASN A 321 -0.80 0.89 -21.93
CA ASN A 321 -0.38 2.13 -22.61
C ASN A 321 -0.83 2.28 -24.06
N GLN A 322 -1.73 1.42 -24.55
CA GLN A 322 -2.38 1.56 -25.85
C GLN A 322 -3.87 1.82 -25.67
N TRP A 323 -4.42 2.63 -26.57
CA TRP A 323 -5.86 2.85 -26.65
C TRP A 323 -6.51 1.74 -27.47
N THR A 324 -7.69 1.29 -27.04
CA THR A 324 -8.56 0.49 -27.90
C THR A 324 -8.94 1.31 -29.13
N THR A 325 -9.30 0.62 -30.22
CA THR A 325 -9.96 1.31 -31.33
C THR A 325 -11.26 1.95 -30.84
N TYR A 326 -11.70 2.99 -31.53
CA TYR A 326 -12.92 3.68 -31.14
C TYR A 326 -14.13 2.77 -31.36
N TYR A 327 -14.84 2.49 -30.27
CA TYR A 327 -16.22 2.07 -30.30
C TYR A 327 -17.09 3.24 -30.71
N ARG A 328 -18.15 3.00 -31.48
CA ARG A 328 -19.14 4.03 -31.84
C ARG A 328 -20.49 3.64 -31.25
N ASP A 329 -21.02 4.53 -30.41
CA ASP A 329 -22.36 4.50 -29.85
C ASP A 329 -23.28 5.44 -30.61
N ASP A 330 -24.01 4.95 -31.61
CA ASP A 330 -25.03 5.71 -32.34
C ASP A 330 -26.42 5.16 -32.00
N THR A 331 -26.99 5.58 -30.87
CA THR A 331 -28.33 5.19 -30.40
C THR A 331 -29.32 6.27 -30.84
N ASP A 332 -29.43 6.45 -32.15
CA ASP A 332 -30.47 7.27 -32.76
C ASP A 332 -31.85 6.58 -32.71
N ARG A 333 -32.87 7.21 -33.32
CA ARG A 333 -34.29 6.76 -33.37
C ARG A 333 -34.54 5.36 -33.97
N ARG A 334 -33.51 4.58 -34.29
CA ARG A 334 -33.69 3.21 -34.78
C ARG A 334 -33.99 2.28 -33.59
N GLY A 335 -34.92 1.35 -33.80
CA GLY A 335 -35.32 0.39 -32.77
C GLY A 335 -34.17 -0.54 -32.40
N GLY A 336 -33.84 -0.58 -31.11
CA GLY A 336 -32.78 -1.41 -30.57
C GLY A 336 -32.17 -0.79 -29.31
N GLY A 337 -31.47 -1.60 -28.54
CA GLY A 337 -30.71 -1.17 -27.37
C GLY A 337 -29.34 -1.84 -27.36
N ARG A 338 -28.56 -1.54 -26.32
CA ARG A 338 -27.24 -2.15 -26.15
C ARG A 338 -27.10 -2.78 -24.80
N GLN A 339 -26.38 -3.90 -24.80
CA GLN A 339 -25.92 -4.52 -23.59
C GLN A 339 -24.40 -4.51 -23.62
N PHE A 340 -23.81 -3.66 -22.80
CA PHE A 340 -22.42 -3.84 -22.41
C PHE A 340 -22.36 -5.07 -21.54
N MET A 341 -21.55 -6.05 -21.95
CA MET A 341 -21.28 -7.19 -21.08
C MET A 341 -20.48 -6.66 -19.89
N ARG A 342 -21.02 -6.84 -18.68
CA ARG A 342 -20.28 -6.56 -17.44
C ARG A 342 -19.02 -7.41 -17.46
N CYS A 343 -17.86 -6.77 -17.27
CA CYS A 343 -16.57 -7.45 -17.12
C CYS A 343 -16.61 -8.47 -15.98
#